data_AF-A0AAJ5ZDQ6-F1
#
_entry.id   AF-A0AAJ5ZDQ6-F1
#
_cell.length_a   1.000
_cell.length_b   1.000
_cell.length_c   1.000
_cell.angle_alpha   90.00
_cell.angle_beta   90.00
_cell.angle_gamma   90.00
#
_symmetry.space_group_name_H-M   'P 1'
#
loop_
_entity.id
_entity.type
_entity.pdbx_description
1 polymer ?
#
loop_
_entity_poly.entity_id
_entity_poly.type
_entity_poly.pdbx_seq_one_letter_code
_entity_poly.pdbx_strand_id
1 'polypeptide(L)'
;MIAADERCPYCGGIGRPRNLDHYLPKAFYPQFSVLPINLIPSCRDCNMDGKGSDYFKVKDEQVLQPYLDSKAFFENQWIFAKYIKSNDNNEPGMMDFFTNPPNEWTEENKNRVNNHFKQFDLRLRYSKEAAPRLITYLSQIKKLTEVGLSLIMAKETILEPVIKSAPFVNHWERVMCLALINEL
;
A
#
# COMPACT_ATOMS: atom_id res chain seq x y z
N MET A 1 2.63 6.30 -22.38
CA MET A 1 2.76 4.97 -21.75
C MET A 1 3.77 5.13 -20.61
N ILE A 2 3.30 5.28 -19.37
CA ILE A 2 4.19 5.40 -18.21
C ILE A 2 4.63 3.98 -17.89
N ALA A 3 5.91 3.68 -18.08
CA ALA A 3 6.49 2.41 -17.62
C ALA A 3 6.20 2.27 -16.13
N ALA A 4 5.96 1.05 -15.63
CA ALA A 4 5.58 0.79 -14.24
C ALA A 4 6.65 1.18 -13.19
N ASP A 5 7.73 1.84 -13.59
CA ASP A 5 8.88 2.21 -12.76
C ASP A 5 9.37 1.04 -11.87
N GLU A 6 9.38 -0.16 -12.45
CA GLU A 6 9.66 -1.44 -11.76
C GLU A 6 8.82 -1.71 -10.50
N ARG A 7 7.64 -1.08 -10.35
CA ARG A 7 6.76 -1.18 -9.18
C ARG A 7 5.40 -1.75 -9.57
N CYS A 8 4.98 -2.82 -8.90
CA CYS A 8 3.68 -3.41 -9.13
C CYS A 8 2.56 -2.49 -8.58
N PRO A 9 1.61 -2.07 -9.42
CA PRO A 9 0.57 -1.12 -9.02
C PRO A 9 -0.47 -1.76 -8.09
N TYR A 10 -0.62 -3.08 -8.10
CA TYR A 10 -1.55 -3.80 -7.22
C TYR A 10 -1.12 -3.86 -5.76
N CYS A 11 0.18 -3.82 -5.47
CA CYS A 11 0.70 -3.87 -4.10
C CYS A 11 1.45 -2.60 -3.69
N GLY A 12 1.18 -1.48 -4.38
CA GLY A 12 1.80 -0.21 -4.06
C GLY A 12 3.33 -0.20 -4.20
N GLY A 13 3.89 -1.04 -5.08
CA GLY A 13 5.32 -1.07 -5.38
C GLY A 13 6.18 -1.99 -4.51
N ILE A 14 5.60 -2.84 -3.66
CA ILE A 14 6.35 -3.87 -2.93
C ILE A 14 7.00 -4.87 -3.88
N GLY A 15 6.18 -5.43 -4.78
CA GLY A 15 6.63 -6.39 -5.76
C GLY A 15 7.16 -5.71 -7.02
N ARG A 16 8.21 -6.27 -7.60
CA ARG A 16 8.66 -5.88 -8.95
C ARG A 16 7.83 -6.58 -10.02
N PRO A 17 7.30 -5.87 -11.03
CA PRO A 17 6.61 -6.49 -12.14
C PRO A 17 7.52 -7.46 -12.89
N ARG A 18 7.03 -8.68 -13.11
CA ARG A 18 7.68 -9.72 -13.93
C ARG A 18 6.74 -10.31 -14.97
N ASN A 19 5.44 -10.00 -14.88
CA ASN A 19 4.39 -10.48 -15.76
C ASN A 19 3.51 -9.32 -16.23
N LEU A 20 2.69 -9.59 -17.24
CA LEU A 20 1.53 -8.78 -17.59
C LEU A 20 0.28 -9.56 -17.19
N ASP A 21 -0.43 -9.05 -16.18
CA ASP A 21 -1.71 -9.59 -15.73
C ASP A 21 -2.85 -9.12 -16.65
N HIS A 22 -3.78 -10.02 -16.95
CA HIS A 22 -5.01 -9.64 -17.65
C HIS A 22 -6.02 -9.11 -16.63
N TYR A 23 -6.33 -7.81 -16.68
CA TYR A 23 -7.33 -7.23 -15.78
C TYR A 23 -8.69 -7.94 -15.92
N LEU A 24 -9.16 -8.06 -17.16
CA LEU A 24 -10.24 -8.94 -17.59
C LEU A 24 -9.64 -10.28 -17.99
N PRO A 25 -9.95 -11.39 -17.27
CA PRO A 25 -9.28 -12.67 -17.50
C PRO A 25 -9.47 -13.21 -18.92
N LYS A 26 -8.38 -13.66 -19.54
CA LYS A 26 -8.35 -14.26 -20.88
C LYS A 26 -9.35 -15.41 -21.06
N ALA A 27 -9.59 -16.20 -20.01
CA ALA A 27 -10.52 -17.32 -20.05
C ALA A 27 -11.98 -16.90 -20.34
N PHE A 28 -12.37 -15.69 -19.92
CA PHE A 28 -13.72 -15.16 -20.09
C PHE A 28 -13.81 -14.06 -21.16
N TYR A 29 -12.73 -13.33 -21.37
CA TYR A 29 -12.66 -12.21 -22.30
C TYR A 29 -11.47 -12.32 -23.27
N PRO A 30 -11.40 -13.41 -24.09
CA PRO A 30 -10.26 -13.66 -24.97
C PRO A 30 -10.02 -12.51 -25.96
N GLN A 31 -11.07 -11.82 -26.41
CA GLN A 31 -11.00 -10.68 -27.32
C GLN A 31 -10.19 -9.49 -26.77
N PHE A 32 -10.02 -9.39 -25.44
CA PHE A 32 -9.24 -8.33 -24.80
C PHE A 32 -7.83 -8.79 -24.38
N SER A 33 -7.41 -10.00 -24.76
CA SER A 33 -6.15 -10.60 -24.26
C SER A 33 -4.89 -9.91 -24.75
N VAL A 34 -4.95 -9.20 -25.89
CA VAL A 34 -3.81 -8.47 -26.46
C VAL A 34 -3.99 -6.96 -26.35
N LEU A 35 -5.08 -6.50 -25.72
CA LEU A 35 -5.38 -5.09 -25.59
C LEU A 35 -4.49 -4.48 -24.50
N PRO A 36 -3.63 -3.48 -24.79
CA PRO A 36 -2.68 -2.96 -23.82
C PRO A 36 -3.31 -2.43 -22.52
N ILE A 37 -4.50 -1.81 -22.60
CA ILE A 37 -5.20 -1.30 -21.41
C ILE A 37 -5.69 -2.42 -20.49
N ASN A 38 -5.79 -3.64 -21.00
CA ASN A 38 -6.17 -4.84 -20.23
C ASN A 38 -4.94 -5.57 -19.64
N LEU A 39 -3.72 -5.14 -19.95
CA LEU A 39 -2.47 -5.78 -19.54
C LEU A 39 -1.80 -4.94 -18.45
N ILE A 40 -1.89 -5.38 -17.20
CA ILE A 40 -1.34 -4.67 -16.04
C ILE A 40 0.02 -5.29 -15.64
N PRO A 41 1.12 -4.53 -15.60
CA PRO A 41 2.41 -5.04 -15.15
C PRO A 41 2.32 -5.45 -13.68
N SER A 42 2.51 -6.73 -13.39
CA SER A 42 2.23 -7.33 -12.08
C SER A 42 3.43 -8.11 -11.55
N CYS A 43 3.64 -8.07 -10.24
CA CYS A 43 4.57 -8.98 -9.58
C CYS A 43 3.98 -10.39 -9.52
N ARG A 44 4.82 -11.39 -9.29
CA ARG A 44 4.39 -12.79 -9.25
C ARG A 44 3.28 -13.02 -8.22
N ASP A 45 3.45 -12.50 -7.00
CA ASP A 45 2.50 -12.69 -5.90
C ASP A 45 1.12 -12.11 -6.25
N CYS A 46 1.06 -10.86 -6.76
CA CYS A 46 -0.21 -10.26 -7.15
C CYS A 46 -0.87 -10.97 -8.34
N ASN A 47 -0.06 -11.50 -9.27
CA ASN A 47 -0.54 -12.17 -10.47
C ASN A 47 -1.06 -13.58 -10.21
N MET A 48 -0.40 -14.32 -9.31
CA MET A 48 -0.72 -15.74 -9.03
C MET A 48 -1.68 -15.90 -7.86
N ASP A 49 -1.49 -15.11 -6.79
CA ASP A 49 -2.23 -15.29 -5.54
C ASP A 49 -3.47 -14.37 -5.46
N GLY A 50 -3.44 -13.25 -6.20
CA GLY A 50 -4.46 -12.21 -6.14
C GLY A 50 -5.58 -12.33 -7.18
N LYS A 51 -5.46 -13.22 -8.17
CA LYS A 51 -6.51 -13.48 -9.17
C LYS A 51 -6.47 -14.95 -9.55
N GLY A 52 -7.06 -15.80 -8.69
CA GLY A 52 -7.65 -17.03 -9.20
C GLY A 52 -8.52 -16.66 -10.40
N SER A 53 -8.63 -17.54 -11.39
CA SER A 53 -9.23 -17.29 -12.72
C SER A 53 -10.60 -16.58 -12.76
N ASP A 54 -11.24 -16.36 -11.62
CA ASP A 54 -12.49 -15.64 -11.43
C ASP A 54 -12.42 -14.16 -11.86
N TYR A 55 -13.57 -13.67 -12.31
CA TYR A 55 -13.80 -12.28 -12.69
C TYR A 55 -14.92 -11.70 -11.84
N PHE A 56 -14.83 -10.41 -11.53
CA PHE A 56 -15.85 -9.71 -10.78
C PHE A 56 -17.06 -9.42 -11.67
N LYS A 57 -18.24 -9.84 -11.22
CA LYS A 57 -19.50 -9.62 -11.95
C LYS A 57 -20.13 -8.28 -11.61
N VAL A 58 -19.81 -7.73 -10.45
CA VAL A 58 -20.33 -6.45 -9.96
C VAL A 58 -19.17 -5.47 -9.79
N LYS A 59 -19.45 -4.18 -10.04
CA LYS A 59 -18.44 -3.12 -10.09
C LYS A 59 -17.79 -2.84 -8.72
N ASP A 60 -18.53 -3.00 -7.64
CA ASP A 60 -18.06 -2.80 -6.26
C ASP A 60 -17.08 -3.90 -5.79
N GLU A 61 -17.17 -5.09 -6.37
CA GLU A 61 -16.23 -6.20 -6.11
C GLU A 61 -14.89 -6.03 -6.84
N GLN A 62 -14.82 -5.15 -7.85
CA GLN A 62 -13.63 -4.99 -8.67
C GLN A 62 -12.47 -4.34 -7.90
N VAL A 63 -11.29 -4.97 -7.98
CA VAL A 63 -10.03 -4.32 -7.61
C VAL A 63 -9.78 -3.09 -8.48
N LEU A 64 -8.93 -2.19 -7.99
CA LEU A 64 -8.54 -1.01 -8.75
C LEU A 64 -7.80 -1.38 -10.06
N GLN A 65 -8.24 -0.79 -11.16
CA GLN A 65 -7.63 -0.80 -12.49
C GLN A 65 -6.72 0.45 -12.60
N PRO A 66 -5.39 0.28 -12.64
CA PRO A 66 -4.43 1.39 -12.52
C PRO A 66 -4.47 2.47 -13.63
N TYR A 67 -5.11 2.20 -14.76
CA TYR A 67 -5.11 3.04 -15.96
C TYR A 67 -6.43 3.78 -16.22
N LEU A 68 -7.55 3.19 -15.82
CA LEU A 68 -8.90 3.61 -16.19
C LEU A 68 -9.70 4.12 -14.99
N ASP A 69 -9.35 3.70 -13.77
CA ASP A 69 -10.05 4.18 -12.60
C ASP A 69 -9.76 5.65 -12.29
N SER A 70 -10.71 6.26 -11.58
CA SER A 70 -10.61 7.65 -11.14
C SER A 70 -9.31 7.91 -10.41
N LYS A 71 -8.66 9.04 -10.76
CA LYS A 71 -7.44 9.51 -10.09
C LYS A 71 -7.61 9.66 -8.58
N ALA A 72 -8.83 9.90 -8.09
CA ALA A 72 -9.14 9.98 -6.67
C ALA A 72 -8.62 8.76 -5.88
N PHE A 73 -8.65 7.55 -6.46
CA PHE A 73 -8.12 6.34 -5.80
C PHE A 73 -6.61 6.36 -5.55
N PHE A 74 -5.89 7.15 -6.34
CA PHE A 74 -4.42 7.22 -6.33
C PHE A 74 -3.91 8.54 -5.71
N GLU A 75 -4.74 9.58 -5.70
CA GLU A 75 -4.40 10.93 -5.19
C GLU A 75 -4.98 11.21 -3.80
N ASN A 76 -6.07 10.54 -3.39
CA ASN A 76 -6.61 10.67 -2.03
C ASN A 76 -6.13 9.52 -1.14
N GLN A 77 -5.82 9.84 0.12
CA GLN A 77 -5.41 8.83 1.08
C GLN A 77 -6.62 8.03 1.57
N TRP A 78 -6.53 6.71 1.49
CA TRP A 78 -7.49 5.75 2.02
C TRP A 78 -6.81 4.58 2.74
N ILE A 79 -5.48 4.41 2.65
CA ILE A 79 -4.72 3.48 3.49
C ILE A 79 -4.14 4.23 4.68
N PHE A 80 -4.24 3.62 5.86
CA PHE A 80 -3.70 4.11 7.10
C PHE A 80 -2.96 2.98 7.83
N ALA A 81 -2.13 3.37 8.79
CA ALA A 81 -1.44 2.45 9.67
C ALA A 81 -1.68 2.84 11.13
N LYS A 82 -1.47 1.87 12.02
CA LYS A 82 -1.44 2.05 13.47
C LYS A 82 -0.18 1.39 14.01
N TYR A 83 0.47 2.05 14.95
CA TYR A 83 1.57 1.46 15.71
C TYR A 83 1.03 0.74 16.95
N ILE A 84 1.33 -0.55 17.05
CA ILE A 84 0.96 -1.38 18.18
C ILE A 84 2.22 -1.66 18.99
N LYS A 85 2.38 -0.95 20.12
CA LYS A 85 3.47 -1.17 21.07
C LYS A 85 3.43 -2.61 21.58
N SER A 86 4.60 -3.24 21.73
CA SER A 86 4.71 -4.56 22.36
C SER A 86 4.46 -4.47 23.87
N ASN A 87 3.97 -5.55 24.46
CA ASN A 87 3.91 -5.70 25.92
C ASN A 87 5.30 -5.99 26.52
N ASP A 88 6.25 -6.44 25.70
CA ASP A 88 7.65 -6.55 26.06
C ASP A 88 8.39 -5.29 25.61
N ASN A 89 8.98 -4.56 26.56
CA ASN A 89 9.74 -3.34 26.30
C ASN A 89 11.01 -3.57 25.45
N ASN A 90 11.44 -4.83 25.27
CA ASN A 90 12.56 -5.20 24.42
C ASN A 90 12.17 -5.42 22.95
N GLU A 91 10.87 -5.46 22.64
CA GLU A 91 10.36 -5.68 21.29
C GLU A 91 9.87 -4.37 20.67
N PRO A 92 10.15 -4.13 19.37
CA PRO A 92 9.85 -2.88 18.68
C PRO A 92 8.34 -2.66 18.42
N GLY A 93 7.47 -3.59 18.80
CA GLY A 93 6.05 -3.58 18.44
C GLY A 93 5.81 -3.97 16.98
N MET A 94 4.63 -3.65 16.45
CA MET A 94 4.27 -3.93 15.05
C MET A 94 3.49 -2.77 14.42
N MET A 95 3.56 -2.68 13.10
CA MET A 95 2.67 -1.82 12.30
C MET A 95 1.50 -2.63 11.78
N ASP A 96 0.28 -2.16 12.02
CA ASP A 96 -0.93 -2.71 11.45
C ASP A 96 -1.52 -1.75 10.41
N PHE A 97 -1.98 -2.26 9.28
CA PHE A 97 -2.47 -1.46 8.16
C PHE A 97 -3.95 -1.73 7.89
N PHE A 98 -4.70 -0.68 7.56
CA PHE A 98 -6.13 -0.77 7.33
C PHE A 98 -6.61 0.29 6.33
N THR A 99 -7.83 0.11 5.85
CA THR A 99 -8.50 1.06 4.97
C THR A 99 -9.40 2.01 5.75
N ASN A 100 -9.38 3.28 5.38
CA ASN A 100 -10.28 4.31 5.86
C ASN A 100 -10.55 5.28 4.69
N PRO A 101 -11.38 4.87 3.71
CA PRO A 101 -11.67 5.69 2.54
C PRO A 101 -12.41 6.99 2.91
N PRO A 102 -12.25 8.07 2.12
CA PRO A 102 -12.94 9.32 2.37
C PRO A 102 -14.46 9.17 2.50
N ASN A 103 -15.07 9.90 3.44
CA ASN A 103 -16.49 9.77 3.77
C ASN A 103 -17.41 10.13 2.59
N GLU A 104 -16.97 11.10 1.78
CA GLU A 104 -17.67 11.61 0.60
C GLU A 104 -17.64 10.66 -0.61
N TRP A 105 -16.84 9.59 -0.56
CA TRP A 105 -16.87 8.58 -1.61
C TRP A 105 -18.17 7.78 -1.57
N THR A 106 -18.61 7.34 -2.74
CA THR A 106 -19.73 6.39 -2.84
C THR A 106 -19.38 5.08 -2.16
N GLU A 107 -20.40 4.37 -1.65
CA GLU A 107 -20.20 3.03 -1.05
C GLU A 107 -19.54 2.06 -2.04
N GLU A 108 -19.84 2.18 -3.33
CA GLU A 108 -19.15 1.44 -4.40
C GLU A 108 -17.62 1.68 -4.34
N ASN A 109 -17.17 2.94 -4.31
CA ASN A 109 -15.74 3.25 -4.30
C ASN A 109 -15.06 2.80 -3.00
N LYS A 110 -15.76 2.92 -1.85
CA LYS A 110 -15.27 2.40 -0.57
C LYS A 110 -15.08 0.88 -0.62
N ASN A 111 -16.06 0.16 -1.15
CA ASN A 111 -15.99 -1.29 -1.31
C ASN A 111 -14.84 -1.70 -2.23
N ARG A 112 -14.63 -0.99 -3.34
CA ARG A 112 -13.54 -1.31 -4.28
C ARG A 112 -12.16 -1.21 -3.65
N VAL A 113 -11.87 -0.17 -2.86
CA VAL A 113 -10.56 -0.07 -2.19
C VAL A 113 -10.40 -1.09 -1.07
N ASN A 114 -11.47 -1.39 -0.33
CA ASN A 114 -11.47 -2.45 0.68
C ASN A 114 -11.19 -3.82 0.05
N ASN A 115 -11.85 -4.10 -1.08
CA ASN A 115 -11.67 -5.34 -1.84
C ASN A 115 -10.27 -5.42 -2.44
N HIS A 116 -9.74 -4.34 -3.02
CA HIS A 116 -8.37 -4.29 -3.50
C HIS A 116 -7.36 -4.57 -2.37
N PHE A 117 -7.52 -3.93 -1.21
CA PHE A 117 -6.66 -4.11 -0.05
C PHE A 117 -6.67 -5.55 0.47
N LYS A 118 -7.85 -6.16 0.52
CA LYS A 118 -8.05 -7.55 0.93
C LYS A 118 -7.49 -8.54 -0.10
N GLN A 119 -7.82 -8.35 -1.38
CA GLN A 119 -7.48 -9.29 -2.46
C GLN A 119 -5.98 -9.47 -2.63
N PHE A 120 -5.20 -8.40 -2.43
CA PHE A 120 -3.74 -8.44 -2.53
C PHE A 120 -3.03 -8.60 -1.18
N ASP A 121 -3.78 -8.93 -0.12
CA ASP A 121 -3.31 -9.13 1.24
C ASP A 121 -2.38 -7.99 1.73
N LEU A 122 -2.78 -6.75 1.41
CA LEU A 122 -1.92 -5.59 1.62
C LEU A 122 -1.65 -5.36 3.11
N ARG A 123 -2.58 -5.73 4.00
CA ARG A 123 -2.37 -5.70 5.45
C ARG A 123 -1.11 -6.46 5.84
N LEU A 124 -1.06 -7.76 5.54
CA LEU A 124 0.06 -8.62 5.93
C LEU A 124 1.35 -8.21 5.22
N ARG A 125 1.27 -7.90 3.92
CA ARG A 125 2.45 -7.54 3.13
C ARG A 125 3.06 -6.23 3.61
N TYR A 126 2.24 -5.22 3.90
CA TYR A 126 2.72 -3.93 4.38
C TYR A 126 3.32 -4.08 5.78
N SER A 127 2.69 -4.86 6.67
CA SER A 127 3.26 -5.18 7.99
C SER A 127 4.63 -5.87 7.90
N LYS A 128 4.82 -6.80 6.94
CA LYS A 128 6.11 -7.48 6.72
C LYS A 128 7.20 -6.51 6.25
N GLU A 129 6.90 -5.63 5.29
CA GLU A 129 7.85 -4.61 4.82
C GLU A 129 8.17 -3.57 5.91
N ALA A 130 7.17 -3.22 6.72
CA ALA A 130 7.29 -2.23 7.78
C ALA A 130 8.14 -2.73 8.97
N ALA A 131 8.13 -4.02 9.28
CA ALA A 131 8.84 -4.57 10.44
C ALA A 131 10.35 -4.19 10.52
N PRO A 132 11.18 -4.42 9.48
CA PRO A 132 12.59 -4.01 9.52
C PRO A 132 12.76 -2.48 9.53
N ARG A 133 11.87 -1.73 8.87
CA ARG A 133 11.90 -0.25 8.90
C ARG A 133 11.57 0.29 10.28
N LEU A 134 10.64 -0.33 10.99
CA LEU A 134 10.21 0.09 12.32
C LEU A 134 11.39 0.05 13.29
N ILE A 135 12.11 -1.07 13.32
CA ILE A 135 13.32 -1.24 14.13
C ILE A 135 14.33 -0.12 13.83
N THR A 136 14.55 0.16 12.56
CA THR A 136 15.49 1.20 12.11
C THR A 136 15.07 2.59 12.59
N TYR A 137 13.82 2.97 12.35
CA TYR A 137 13.31 4.30 12.74
C TYR A 137 13.27 4.49 14.25
N LEU A 138 12.84 3.49 15.01
CA LEU A 138 12.86 3.55 16.47
C LEU A 138 14.28 3.70 17.02
N SER A 139 15.25 2.98 16.46
CA SER A 139 16.66 3.09 16.84
C SER A 139 17.22 4.49 16.54
N GLN A 140 16.94 5.04 15.37
CA GLN A 140 17.39 6.39 14.99
C GLN A 140 16.76 7.48 15.86
N ILE A 141 15.44 7.41 16.08
CA ILE A 141 14.72 8.36 16.95
C ILE A 141 15.28 8.29 18.38
N LYS A 142 15.45 7.07 18.92
CA LYS A 142 16.06 6.87 20.24
C LYS A 142 17.45 7.51 20.30
N LYS A 143 18.31 7.26 19.30
CA LYS A 143 19.65 7.81 19.29
C LYS A 143 19.67 9.34 19.25
N LEU A 144 18.77 9.96 18.48
CA LEU A 144 18.63 11.41 18.43
C LEU A 144 18.18 12.00 19.78
N THR A 145 17.27 11.32 20.48
CA THR A 145 16.85 11.74 21.82
C THR A 145 17.98 11.60 22.86
N GLU A 146 18.80 10.55 22.77
CA GLU A 146 19.97 10.35 23.65
C GLU A 146 21.03 11.44 23.49
N VAL A 147 21.16 12.04 22.30
CA VAL A 147 22.10 13.15 22.05
C VAL A 147 21.48 14.53 22.32
N GLY A 148 20.27 14.58 22.85
CA GLY A 148 19.64 15.80 23.38
C GLY A 148 18.58 16.46 22.51
N LEU A 149 18.17 15.85 21.38
CA LEU A 149 17.02 16.36 20.62
C LEU A 149 15.71 16.03 21.35
N SER A 150 14.72 16.92 21.26
CA SER A 150 13.37 16.59 21.75
C SER A 150 12.77 15.44 20.93
N LEU A 151 11.88 14.65 21.54
CA LEU A 151 11.21 13.55 20.84
C LEU A 151 10.49 14.02 19.57
N ILE A 152 9.88 15.20 19.60
CA ILE A 152 9.20 15.81 18.45
C ILE A 152 10.20 16.06 17.32
N MET A 153 11.30 16.77 17.60
CA MET A 153 12.33 17.04 16.59
C MET A 153 12.96 15.76 16.05
N ALA A 154 13.21 14.76 16.91
CA ALA A 154 13.76 13.47 16.50
C ALA A 154 12.84 12.73 15.53
N LYS A 155 11.53 12.68 15.83
CA LYS A 155 10.51 12.11 14.93
C LYS A 155 10.47 12.86 13.61
N GLU A 156 10.36 14.18 13.64
CA GLU A 156 10.27 15.00 12.43
C GLU A 156 11.50 14.82 11.54
N THR A 157 12.70 14.83 12.15
CA THR A 157 13.98 14.65 11.44
C THR A 157 14.06 13.32 10.69
N ILE A 158 13.57 12.23 11.29
CA ILE A 158 13.63 10.89 10.68
C ILE A 158 12.46 10.61 9.74
N LEU A 159 11.24 11.02 10.11
CA LEU A 159 10.02 10.57 9.46
C LEU A 159 9.50 11.55 8.40
N GLU A 160 9.65 12.87 8.57
CA GLU A 160 9.15 13.83 7.57
C GLU A 160 9.78 13.68 6.19
N PRO A 161 11.11 13.44 6.05
CA PRO A 161 11.71 13.26 4.73
C PRO A 161 11.04 12.12 3.96
N VAL A 162 10.78 11.00 4.63
CA VAL A 162 10.12 9.82 4.06
C VAL A 162 8.69 10.13 3.65
N ILE A 163 7.95 10.88 4.48
CA ILE A 163 6.58 11.30 4.16
C ILE A 163 6.53 12.20 2.93
N LYS A 164 7.46 13.17 2.83
CA LYS A 164 7.53 14.15 1.74
C LYS A 164 8.05 13.56 0.44
N SER A 165 8.96 12.57 0.51
CA SER A 165 9.52 11.91 -0.67
C SER A 165 8.73 10.69 -1.15
N ALA A 166 7.64 10.35 -0.47
CA ALA A 166 6.84 9.18 -0.81
C ALA A 166 6.28 9.28 -2.24
N PRO A 167 6.28 8.17 -3.01
CA PRO A 167 5.88 8.20 -4.41
C PRO A 167 4.39 8.47 -4.63
N PHE A 168 3.54 8.17 -3.64
CA PHE A 168 2.10 8.42 -3.68
C PHE A 168 1.52 8.38 -2.26
N VAL A 169 0.30 8.90 -2.09
CA VAL A 169 -0.31 9.15 -0.77
C VAL A 169 -0.61 7.89 0.04
N ASN A 170 -0.86 6.76 -0.62
CA ASN A 170 -1.17 5.46 0.00
C ASN A 170 0.06 4.54 0.14
N HIS A 171 1.27 5.07 -0.07
CA HIS A 171 2.49 4.26 0.03
C HIS A 171 2.69 3.76 1.47
N TRP A 172 2.95 2.47 1.65
CA TRP A 172 3.00 1.81 2.97
C TRP A 172 3.96 2.51 3.95
N GLU A 173 5.13 2.93 3.46
CA GLU A 173 6.14 3.57 4.32
C GLU A 173 5.71 4.99 4.72
N ARG A 174 5.01 5.70 3.83
CA ARG A 174 4.45 7.03 4.12
C ARG A 174 3.44 6.95 5.25
N VAL A 175 2.47 6.04 5.11
CA VAL A 175 1.37 5.91 6.07
C VAL A 175 1.87 5.34 7.41
N MET A 176 2.90 4.49 7.39
CA MET A 176 3.64 4.08 8.58
C MET A 176 4.28 5.27 9.30
N CYS A 177 5.05 6.11 8.58
CA CYS A 177 5.70 7.28 9.17
C CYS A 177 4.68 8.28 9.74
N LEU A 178 3.54 8.48 9.07
CA LEU A 178 2.44 9.30 9.58
C LEU A 178 1.87 8.76 10.91
N ALA A 179 1.67 7.44 11.00
CA ALA A 179 1.22 6.80 12.24
C ALA A 179 2.24 6.98 13.37
N LEU A 180 3.53 6.75 13.08
CA LEU A 180 4.61 6.90 14.06
C LEU A 180 4.78 8.34 14.57
N ILE A 181 4.58 9.35 13.72
CA ILE A 181 4.59 10.76 14.18
C ILE A 181 3.55 10.95 15.30
N ASN A 182 2.34 10.44 15.11
CA ASN A 182 1.21 10.66 16.01
C ASN A 182 1.22 9.76 17.25
N GLU A 183 1.73 8.52 17.14
CA GLU A 183 1.50 7.47 18.14
C GLU A 183 2.70 7.11 19.02
N LEU A 184 3.93 7.49 18.62
CA LEU A 184 5.13 7.20 19.43
C LEU A 184 5.18 7.99 20.73
#